data_AF-A0A371MR53-F1
#
_entry.id   AF-A0A371MR53-F1
#
_cell.length_a   1.000
_cell.length_b   1.000
_cell.length_c   1.000
_cell.angle_alpha   90.00
_cell.angle_beta   90.00
_cell.angle_gamma   90.00
#
_symmetry.space_group_name_H-M   'P 1'
#
loop_
_entity.id
_entity.type
_entity.pdbx_description
1 polymer ?
#
loop_
_entity_poly.entity_id
_entity_poly.type
_entity_poly.pdbx_seq_one_letter_code
_entity_poly.pdbx_strand_id
1 'polypeptide(L)' 'MSSAQPAFGAMFRELIELGVVEIDTEPLDARIERRLKDFWENTSCPRCGHTAVQTWPRLDL' A
#
# COMPACT_ATOMS: atom_id res chain seq x y z
N MET A 1 -25.12 17.34 2.82
CA MET A 1 -24.84 16.15 2.00
C MET A 1 -23.36 15.83 2.19
N SER A 2 -23.03 14.67 2.76
CA SER A 2 -21.62 14.28 2.96
C SER A 2 -20.97 14.09 1.59
N SER A 3 -20.02 14.95 1.23
CA SER A 3 -19.17 14.74 0.06
C SER A 3 -18.27 13.55 0.38
N ALA A 4 -18.72 12.35 0.03
CA ALA A 4 -17.91 11.14 0.10
C ALA A 4 -16.79 11.29 -0.95
N GLN A 5 -15.74 12.04 -0.61
CA GLN A 5 -14.54 12.08 -1.40
C GLN A 5 -14.04 10.64 -1.53
N PRO A 6 -13.76 10.15 -2.75
CA PRO A 6 -13.24 8.82 -2.92
C PRO A 6 -12.00 8.67 -2.05
N ALA A 7 -11.91 7.57 -1.30
CA ALA A 7 -10.65 7.24 -0.64
C ALA A 7 -9.55 7.24 -1.70
N PHE A 8 -8.34 7.69 -1.35
CA PHE A 8 -7.23 7.87 -2.28
C PHE A 8 -7.04 6.67 -3.25
N GLY A 9 -7.24 5.44 -2.77
CA GLY A 9 -7.15 4.23 -3.60
C GLY A 9 -8.23 4.10 -4.68
N ALA A 10 -9.45 4.61 -4.46
CA ALA A 10 -10.51 4.60 -5.47
C ALA A 10 -10.19 5.60 -6.61
N MET A 11 -9.81 6.83 -6.25
CA MET A 11 -9.37 7.84 -7.20
C MET A 11 -8.13 7.38 -7.98
N PHE A 12 -7.17 6.76 -7.30
CA PHE A 12 -5.95 6.26 -7.94
C PHE A 12 -6.24 5.16 -8.95
N ARG A 13 -7.19 4.27 -8.66
CA ARG A 13 -7.65 3.24 -9.60
C ARG A 13 -8.29 3.85 -10.85
N GLU A 14 -9.17 4.82 -10.67
CA GLU A 14 -9.80 5.52 -11.80
C GLU A 14 -8.77 6.17 -12.73
N LEU A 15 -7.70 6.75 -12.18
CA LEU A 15 -6.63 7.36 -12.97
C LEU A 15 -5.80 6.34 -13.78
N ILE A 16 -5.64 5.12 -13.25
CA ILE A 16 -4.99 4.01 -13.98
C ILE A 16 -5.90 3.52 -15.11
N GLU A 17 -7.19 3.33 -14.84
CA GLU A 17 -8.18 2.86 -15.84
C GLU A 17 -8.35 3.87 -16.98
N LEU A 18 -8.25 5.17 -16.69
CA LEU A 18 -8.26 6.25 -17.68
C LEU A 18 -6.94 6.37 -18.47
N GLY A 19 -5.92 5.58 -18.14
CA GLY A 19 -4.60 5.62 -18.78
C GLY A 19 -3.81 6.91 -18.49
N VAL A 20 -4.23 7.69 -17.50
CA VAL A 20 -3.54 8.92 -17.07
C VAL A 20 -2.29 8.57 -16.26
N VAL A 21 -2.32 7.44 -15.56
CA VAL A 21 -1.20 6.90 -14.78
C VAL A 21 -0.89 5.50 -15.26
N GLU A 22 0.32 5.30 -15.78
CA GLU A 22 0.85 3.98 -16.09
C GLU A 22 1.66 3.47 -14.89
N ILE A 23 1.30 2.28 -14.39
CA ILE A 23 2.08 1.61 -13.34
C ILE A 23 3.10 0.69 -14.03
N ASP A 24 4.27 1.25 -14.28
CA ASP A 24 5.45 0.50 -14.72
C ASP A 24 6.20 -0.02 -13.48
N THR A 25 5.64 -1.04 -12.85
CA THR A 25 6.33 -1.72 -11.76
C THR A 25 7.26 -2.78 -12.34
N GLU A 26 8.54 -2.70 -12.01
CA GLU A 26 9.44 -3.84 -12.17
C GLU A 26 8.80 -5.08 -11.53
N PRO A 27 8.89 -6.27 -12.18
CA PRO A 27 8.42 -7.49 -11.56
C PRO A 27 9.10 -7.63 -10.21
N LEU A 28 8.28 -7.87 -9.18
CA LEU A 28 8.75 -8.22 -7.85
C LEU A 28 9.51 -9.55 -7.95
N ASP A 29 10.80 -9.46 -8.24
CA ASP A 29 11.68 -10.61 -8.16
C ASP A 29 11.92 -10.96 -6.69
N ALA A 30 12.34 -12.20 -6.44
CA ALA A 30 12.55 -12.70 -5.08
C ALA A 30 13.58 -11.87 -4.27
N ARG A 31 14.41 -11.05 -4.94
CA ARG A 31 15.38 -10.15 -4.30
C ARG A 31 14.72 -8.83 -3.91
N ILE A 32 13.88 -8.25 -4.76
CA ILE A 32 13.09 -7.04 -4.47
C ILE A 32 12.11 -7.34 -3.34
N GLU A 33 11.41 -8.47 -3.38
CA GLU A 33 10.51 -8.89 -2.30
C GLU A 33 11.25 -9.00 -0.96
N ARG A 34 12.44 -9.63 -0.96
CA ARG A 34 13.25 -9.77 0.26
C ARG A 34 13.71 -8.40 0.80
N ARG A 35 14.16 -7.51 -0.07
CA ARG A 35 14.57 -6.15 0.32
C ARG A 35 13.41 -5.33 0.88
N LEU A 36 12.23 -5.44 0.27
CA LEU A 36 11.04 -4.77 0.77
C LEU A 36 10.62 -5.35 2.11
N LYS A 37 10.62 -6.68 2.27
CA LYS A 37 10.35 -7.31 3.55
C LYS A 37 11.29 -6.80 4.65
N ASP A 38 12.59 -6.82 4.40
CA ASP A 38 13.60 -6.33 5.35
C ASP A 38 13.36 -4.84 5.67
N PHE A 39 13.06 -4.02 4.66
CA PHE A 39 12.77 -2.60 4.87
C PHE A 39 11.52 -2.40 5.75
N TRP A 40 10.44 -3.13 5.48
CA TRP A 40 9.18 -2.98 6.20
C TRP A 40 9.24 -3.51 7.64
N GLU A 41 10.00 -4.57 7.91
CA GLU A 41 10.21 -5.10 9.26
C GLU A 41 11.05 -4.15 10.14
N ASN A 42 11.91 -3.34 9.53
CA ASN A 42 12.83 -2.44 10.25
C ASN A 42 12.40 -0.97 10.23
N THR A 43 11.36 -0.61 9.47
CA THR A 43 10.90 0.78 9.34
C THR A 43 9.70 1.03 10.26
N SER A 44 9.88 1.94 11.22
CA SER A 44 8.79 2.45 12.04
C SER A 44 7.85 3.36 11.24
N CYS A 45 6.54 3.24 11.47
CA CYS A 45 5.55 4.14 10.90
C CYS A 45 5.88 5.60 11.25
N PRO A 46 6.08 6.49 10.27
CA PRO A 46 6.46 7.87 10.53
C PRO A 46 5.36 8.69 11.22
N ARG A 47 4.13 8.15 11.30
CA ARG A 47 2.96 8.82 11.88
C ARG A 47 2.67 8.41 13.32
N CYS A 48 2.93 7.16 13.70
CA CYS A 48 2.62 6.64 15.04
C CYS A 48 3.78 5.89 15.72
N GLY A 49 4.93 5.75 15.05
CA GLY A 49 6.14 5.15 15.61
C GLY A 49 6.11 3.62 15.73
N HIS A 50 5.01 2.94 15.39
CA HIS A 50 4.95 1.49 15.43
C HIS A 50 5.86 0.84 14.38
N THR A 51 6.69 -0.11 14.82
CA THR A 51 7.69 -0.83 14.02
C THR A 51 7.15 -1.97 13.20
N ALA A 52 5.88 -2.34 13.40
CA ALA A 52 5.25 -3.43 12.67
C ALA A 52 3.93 -2.96 12.08
N VAL A 53 3.76 -3.18 10.77
CA VAL A 53 2.43 -3.19 10.16
C VAL A 53 1.68 -4.35 10.80
N GLN A 54 0.75 -4.03 11.70
CA GLN A 54 -0.18 -5.02 12.23
C GLN A 54 -1.02 -5.51 11.05
N THR A 55 -0.68 -6.68 10.51
CA THR A 55 -1.64 -7.45 9.74
C THR A 55 -2.80 -7.71 10.69
N TRP A 56 -3.99 -7.20 10.37
CA TRP A 56 -5.19 -7.42 11.17
C TRP A 56 -5.19 -8.87 11.66
N PRO A 57 -5.22 -9.13 12.98
CA PRO A 57 -5.41 -10.48 13.45
C PRO A 57 -6.66 -10.97 12.75
N ARG A 58 -6.49 -12.06 11.99
CA ARG A 58 -7.51 -12.86 11.31
C ARG A 58 -8.92 -12.33 11.63
N LEU A 59 -9.59 -11.77 10.63
CA LEU A 59 -11.06 -11.69 10.66
C LEU A 59 -11.56 -13.14 10.67
N ASP A 60 -11.42 -13.80 11.82
CA ASP A 60 -12.20 -14.97 12.17
C ASP A 60 -13.57 -14.40 12.54
N LEU A 61 -14.41 -14.31 11.48
CA LEU A 61 -15.84 -13.92 11.42
C LEU A 61 -16.14 -12.45 11.10
#